data_AF-A0A4S3LPT1-F1
#
_entry.id   AF-A0A4S3LPT1-F1
#
_cell.length_a   1.000
_cell.length_b   1.000
_cell.length_c   1.000
_cell.angle_alpha   90.00
_cell.angle_beta   90.00
_cell.angle_gamma   90.00
#
_symmetry.space_group_name_H-M   'P 1'
#
loop_
_entity.id
_entity.type
_entity.pdbx_description
1 polymer ?
#
loop_
_entity_poly.entity_id
_entity_poly.type
_entity_poly.pdbx_seq_one_letter_code
_entity_poly.pdbx_strand_id
1 'polypeptide(L)' 'MSLGQFVLLALALQTLGLIRVRWVYRQRMRVLRTYPLSLYQNMPSFNAMVLTFWVWNVKKYLPTYLPKESIK' A
#
# COMPACT_ATOMS: atom_id res chain seq x y z
N MET A 1 11.49 10.07 30.30
CA MET A 1 10.25 10.28 29.52
C MET A 1 9.07 10.17 30.47
N SER A 2 8.17 11.13 30.50
CA SER A 2 6.98 11.07 31.38
C SER A 2 5.92 10.13 30.80
N LEU A 3 5.01 9.63 31.64
CA LEU A 3 3.90 8.76 31.21
C LEU A 3 3.10 9.41 30.06
N GLY A 4 2.86 10.73 30.12
CA GLY A 4 2.18 11.49 29.07
C GLY A 4 2.92 11.47 27.73
N GLN A 5 4.25 11.52 27.73
CA GLN A 5 5.04 11.39 26.50
C GLN A 5 4.91 10.00 25.88
N PHE A 6 4.86 8.94 26.69
CA PHE A 6 4.62 7.57 26.20
C PHE A 6 3.24 7.42 25.56
N VAL A 7 2.18 7.97 26.19
CA VAL A 7 0.82 7.90 25.65
C VAL A 7 0.72 8.64 24.31
N LEU A 8 1.29 9.85 24.22
CA LEU A 8 1.30 10.61 22.95
C LEU A 8 2.04 9.86 21.84
N LEU A 9 3.16 9.23 22.16
CA LEU A 9 3.97 8.48 21.18
C LEU A 9 3.23 7.22 20.71
N ALA A 10 2.54 6.52 21.63
CA ALA A 10 1.69 5.38 21.29
C ALA A 10 0.52 5.78 20.37
N LEU A 11 -0.16 6.89 20.65
CA LEU A 11 -1.25 7.42 19.81
C LEU A 11 -0.74 7.84 18.42
N ALA A 12 0.44 8.45 18.35
CA ALA A 12 1.06 8.83 17.08
C ALA A 12 1.37 7.60 16.22
N LEU A 13 1.95 6.55 16.82
CA LEU A 13 2.24 5.29 16.12
C LEU A 13 0.98 4.58 15.64
N GLN A 14 -0.07 4.52 16.46
CA GLN A 14 -1.38 3.97 16.05
C GLN A 14 -1.98 4.75 14.88
N THR A 15 -1.93 6.08 14.95
CA THR A 15 -2.44 6.96 13.89
C THR A 15 -1.69 6.73 12.58
N LEU A 16 -0.36 6.65 12.63
CA LEU A 16 0.48 6.31 11.47
C LEU A 16 0.16 4.93 10.92
N GLY A 17 -0.07 3.94 11.78
CA GLY A 17 -0.51 2.59 11.41
C GLY A 17 -1.85 2.62 10.65
N LEU A 18 -2.86 3.32 11.16
CA LEU A 18 -4.16 3.47 10.51
C LEU A 18 -4.05 4.17 9.16
N ILE A 19 -3.24 5.23 9.07
CA ILE A 19 -2.96 5.92 7.79
C ILE A 19 -2.32 4.95 6.80
N ARG A 20 -1.34 4.13 7.24
CA ARG A 20 -0.67 3.14 6.39
C ARG A 20 -1.63 2.08 5.89
N VAL A 21 -2.45 1.50 6.77
CA VAL A 21 -3.49 0.49 6.43
C VAL A 21 -4.45 1.07 5.39
N ARG A 22 -4.98 2.27 5.64
CA ARG A 22 -5.91 2.93 4.72
C ARG A 22 -5.26 3.26 3.38
N TRP A 23 -3.99 3.64 3.40
CA TRP A 23 -3.22 3.89 2.19
C TRP A 23 -3.02 2.61 1.37
N VAL A 24 -2.57 1.50 1.99
CA VAL A 24 -2.39 0.20 1.31
C VAL A 24 -3.70 -0.27 0.68
N TYR A 25 -4.82 -0.15 1.40
CA TYR A 25 -6.14 -0.49 0.88
C TYR A 25 -6.49 0.31 -0.39
N ARG A 26 -6.31 1.64 -0.36
CA ARG A 26 -6.56 2.49 -1.53
C ARG A 26 -5.68 2.10 -2.71
N GLN A 27 -4.42 1.76 -2.46
CA GLN A 27 -3.50 1.38 -3.54
C GLN A 27 -3.87 0.04 -4.17
N ARG A 28 -4.21 -0.97 -3.36
CA ARG A 28 -4.73 -2.25 -3.87
C ARG A 28 -5.98 -2.06 -4.70
N MET A 29 -6.90 -1.20 -4.25
CA MET A 29 -8.11 -0.86 -5.01
C MET A 29 -7.81 -0.13 -6.31
N ARG A 30 -6.82 0.76 -6.35
CA ARG A 30 -6.36 1.37 -7.62
C ARG A 30 -5.83 0.32 -8.58
N VAL A 31 -4.99 -0.60 -8.10
CA VAL A 31 -4.44 -1.65 -8.96
C VAL A 31 -5.53 -2.57 -9.48
N LEU A 32 -6.48 -2.98 -8.63
CA LEU A 32 -7.62 -3.80 -9.04
C LEU A 32 -8.52 -3.10 -10.07
N ARG A 33 -8.65 -1.77 -10.01
CA ARG A 33 -9.43 -0.99 -10.98
C ARG A 33 -8.70 -0.73 -12.29
N THR A 34 -7.38 -0.62 -12.26
CA THR A 34 -6.58 -0.22 -13.43
C THR A 34 -5.96 -1.40 -14.18
N TYR A 35 -5.74 -2.54 -13.51
CA TYR A 35 -5.03 -3.69 -14.07
C TYR A 35 -5.86 -4.97 -14.01
N PRO A 36 -5.59 -5.92 -14.93
CA PRO A 36 -6.23 -7.22 -14.90
C PRO A 36 -5.93 -7.98 -13.61
N LEU A 37 -6.86 -8.87 -13.24
CA LEU A 37 -6.81 -9.64 -11.99
C LEU A 37 -5.51 -10.44 -11.80
N SER A 38 -4.89 -10.90 -12.88
CA SER A 38 -3.61 -11.62 -12.86
C SER A 38 -2.46 -10.77 -12.28
N LEU A 39 -2.43 -9.48 -12.59
CA LEU A 39 -1.45 -8.53 -12.03
C LEU A 39 -1.73 -8.25 -10.55
N TYR A 40 -3.00 -8.20 -10.17
CA TYR A 40 -3.42 -8.06 -8.78
C TYR A 40 -3.04 -9.30 -7.93
N GLN A 41 -3.16 -10.51 -8.48
CA GLN A 41 -2.80 -11.76 -7.80
C GLN A 41 -1.29 -11.88 -7.55
N ASN A 42 -0.46 -11.26 -8.39
CA ASN A 42 0.99 -11.20 -8.21
C ASN A 42 1.43 -10.17 -7.15
N MET A 43 0.51 -9.38 -6.60
CA MET A 43 0.84 -8.43 -5.55
C MET A 43 1.12 -9.13 -4.22
N PRO A 44 2.04 -8.60 -3.40
CA PRO A 44 2.22 -9.06 -2.03
C PRO A 44 0.92 -9.04 -1.23
N SER A 45 0.86 -9.87 -0.18
CA SER A 45 -0.29 -9.91 0.73
C SER A 45 -0.51 -8.56 1.42
N PHE A 46 -1.74 -8.27 1.83
CA PHE A 46 -2.08 -7.01 2.49
C PHE A 46 -1.19 -6.76 3.72
N ASN A 47 -0.99 -7.78 4.54
CA ASN A 47 -0.15 -7.69 5.74
C ASN A 47 1.31 -7.42 5.39
N ALA A 48 1.85 -8.09 4.37
CA ALA A 48 3.20 -7.83 3.90
C ALA A 48 3.36 -6.36 3.46
N MET A 49 2.37 -5.80 2.78
CA MET A 49 2.37 -4.40 2.32
C MET A 49 2.23 -3.37 3.45
N VAL A 50 1.48 -3.71 4.50
CA VAL A 50 1.34 -2.86 5.70
C VAL A 50 2.65 -2.83 6.48
N LEU A 51 3.29 -3.98 6.68
CA LEU A 51 4.53 -4.11 7.46
C LEU A 51 5.76 -3.57 6.74
N THR A 52 5.81 -3.70 5.42
CA THR A 52 6.95 -3.20 4.64
C THR A 52 6.71 -1.75 4.22
N PHE A 53 7.47 -0.82 4.81
CA PHE A 53 7.42 0.60 4.42
C PHE A 53 7.80 0.83 2.95
N TRP A 54 8.58 -0.07 2.37
CA TRP A 54 9.35 0.16 1.14
C TRP A 54 8.83 -0.54 -0.13
N VAL A 55 7.77 -1.36 -0.03
CA VAL A 55 7.38 -2.25 -1.14
C VAL A 55 6.61 -1.56 -2.27
N TRP A 56 6.37 -0.25 -2.22
CA TRP A 56 5.47 0.40 -3.18
C TRP A 56 6.15 1.24 -4.26
N ASN A 57 7.13 0.67 -4.96
CA ASN A 57 7.35 1.10 -6.33
C ASN A 57 6.37 0.32 -7.22
N VAL A 58 5.14 0.80 -7.40
CA VAL A 58 4.15 0.19 -8.32
C VAL A 58 4.77 -0.02 -9.70
N LYS A 59 5.64 0.90 -10.14
CA LYS A 59 6.36 0.78 -11.42
C LYS A 59 7.35 -0.40 -11.47
N LYS A 60 7.77 -0.95 -10.33
CA LYS A 60 8.62 -2.16 -10.28
C LYS A 60 7.81 -3.43 -10.58
N TYR A 61 6.52 -3.44 -10.23
CA TYR A 61 5.63 -4.58 -10.43
C TYR A 61 4.73 -4.43 -11.65
N LEU A 62 4.58 -3.20 -12.14
CA LEU A 62 4.06 -2.97 -13.47
C LEU A 62 5.16 -3.29 -14.48
N PRO A 63 5.03 -4.35 -15.29
CA PRO A 63 5.91 -4.48 -16.44
C PRO A 63 5.81 -3.18 -17.25
N THR A 64 6.95 -2.63 -17.66
CA THR A 64 7.09 -1.43 -18.50
C THR A 64 6.40 -1.56 -19.88
N TYR A 65 5.63 -2.63 -20.09
CA TYR A 65 5.04 -3.09 -21.35
C TYR A 65 3.52 -3.23 -21.28
N LEU A 66 2.81 -2.26 -20.70
CA LEU A 66 1.40 -2.09 -21.06
C LEU A 66 1.32 -1.00 -22.14
N PRO A 67 1.05 -1.38 -23.40
CA PRO A 67 0.82 -0.41 -24.45
C PRO A 67 -0.37 0.46 -24.03
N LYS A 68 -0.22 1.76 -24.24
CA LYS A 68 -1.19 2.81 -23.90
C LYS A 68 -2.56 2.64 -24.57
N GLU A 69 -2.73 1.63 -25.42
CA GLU A 69 -3.91 1.39 -26.27
C GLU A 69 -4.99 0.48 -25.67
N SER A 70 -4.76 -0.19 -24.53
CA SER A 70 -5.80 -1.08 -23.95
C SER A 70 -6.79 -0.36 -23.02
N ILE A 71 -6.73 0.97 -22.94
CA ILE A 71 -7.73 1.80 -22.26
C ILE A 71 -8.59 2.44 -23.36
N LYS A 72 -9.53 1.65 -23.89
CA LYS A 72 -10.71 2.17 -24.59
C LYS A 72 -11.90 2.06 -23.66
#